data_AF-A0A179G8I6-F1
#
_entry.id   AF-A0A179G8I6-F1
#
_cell.length_a   1.000
_cell.length_b   1.000
_cell.length_c   1.000
_cell.angle_alpha   90.00
_cell.angle_beta   90.00
_cell.angle_gamma   90.00
#
_symmetry.space_group_name_H-M   'P 1'
#
loop_
_entity.id
_entity.type
_entity.pdbx_description
1 polymer ?
#
loop_
_entity_poly.entity_id
_entity_poly.type
_entity_poly.pdbx_seq_one_letter_code
_entity_poly.pdbx_strand_id
1 'polypeptide(L)'
;MIYIGRFITGFASAVPSVVIAGSVEDMFNAKRRIWIVVLWNVGTTMGLCFGPVYASYITAAAGWKWVFYSAGIVTGVLFVALIAIKESRPSILLGRKIEQIQKNTTITDLEWHNPDNLPSMRSLVDVVVVRPFTLLFTEPLVMIIATISAISWGIIYLFTESLTPIFKTMGLSRTQSTLTFLAIALGTLFTMLPRFWDMRVARARRRKQEALHEDKIMGFAFAAPALAIGLIWFTLTIPPFAKGLHWIVPTLSLVPIGFAVNELAYTLSGYLSDSYLLYSASAFSGLAFVRAIISGLMPLIANAMYEGLNANIASGILAALATVFCVVPWVFFKYSRRLRQRSPFARFSLDAHQRTQVEQD
;
A
#
# COMPACT_ATOMS: atom_id res chain seq x y z
N MET A 1 -14.60 -0.05 -27.30
CA MET A 1 -13.27 0.59 -27.19
C MET A 1 -12.91 1.03 -25.76
N ILE A 2 -13.80 1.68 -24.99
CA ILE A 2 -13.47 2.15 -23.63
C ILE A 2 -13.01 1.01 -22.70
N TYR A 3 -13.71 -0.12 -22.68
CA TYR A 3 -13.34 -1.27 -21.83
C TYR A 3 -11.95 -1.84 -22.16
N ILE A 4 -11.64 -1.99 -23.44
CA ILE A 4 -10.33 -2.46 -23.91
C ILE A 4 -9.23 -1.46 -23.50
N GLY A 5 -9.48 -0.16 -23.71
CA GLY A 5 -8.56 0.89 -23.28
C GLY A 5 -8.29 0.83 -21.77
N ARG A 6 -9.35 0.72 -20.95
CA ARG A 6 -9.22 0.59 -19.49
C ARG A 6 -8.45 -0.66 -19.07
N PHE A 7 -8.71 -1.80 -19.72
CA PHE A 7 -7.99 -3.04 -19.46
C PHE A 7 -6.49 -2.89 -19.76
N ILE A 8 -6.14 -2.37 -20.95
CA ILE A 8 -4.74 -2.15 -21.35
C ILE A 8 -4.06 -1.17 -20.41
N THR A 9 -4.71 -0.06 -20.05
CA THR A 9 -4.13 0.91 -19.11
C THR A 9 -3.90 0.31 -17.73
N GLY A 10 -4.84 -0.50 -17.23
CA GLY A 10 -4.70 -1.16 -15.94
C GLY A 10 -3.58 -2.21 -15.95
N PHE A 11 -3.54 -3.04 -17.00
CA PHE A 11 -2.50 -4.05 -17.19
C PHE A 11 -1.10 -3.41 -17.30
N ALA A 12 -0.95 -2.38 -18.13
CA ALA A 12 0.33 -1.67 -18.28
C ALA A 12 0.76 -0.94 -17.00
N SER A 13 -0.19 -0.36 -16.25
CA SER A 13 0.10 0.36 -15.00
C SER A 13 0.49 -0.56 -13.84
N ALA A 14 0.15 -1.86 -13.91
CA ALA A 14 0.52 -2.83 -12.89
C ALA A 14 2.05 -3.00 -12.77
N VAL A 15 2.76 -2.97 -13.90
CA VAL A 15 4.22 -3.19 -13.95
C VAL A 15 5.00 -2.15 -13.12
N PRO A 16 4.90 -0.83 -13.39
CA PRO A 16 5.66 0.17 -12.61
C PRO A 16 5.26 0.21 -11.14
N SER A 17 4.00 -0.14 -10.81
CA SER A 17 3.51 -0.16 -9.43
C SER A 17 4.22 -1.18 -8.53
N VAL A 18 4.75 -2.27 -9.11
CA VAL A 18 5.48 -3.33 -8.38
C VAL A 18 6.99 -3.09 -8.43
N VAL A 19 7.52 -2.63 -9.56
CA VAL A 19 8.97 -2.46 -9.78
C VAL A 19 9.56 -1.39 -8.84
N ILE A 20 8.81 -0.34 -8.51
CA ILE A 20 9.31 0.77 -7.68
C ILE A 20 9.86 0.32 -6.31
N ALA A 21 9.25 -0.68 -5.67
CA ALA A 21 9.70 -1.17 -4.38
C ALA A 21 11.09 -1.84 -4.48
N GLY A 22 11.34 -2.58 -5.56
CA GLY A 22 12.64 -3.18 -5.86
C GLY A 22 13.69 -2.13 -6.23
N SER A 23 13.34 -1.16 -7.08
CA SER A 23 14.26 -0.07 -7.44
C SER A 23 14.71 0.76 -6.24
N VAL A 24 13.81 1.03 -5.28
CA VAL A 24 14.17 1.72 -4.04
C VAL A 24 15.14 0.88 -3.18
N GLU A 25 14.99 -0.44 -3.18
CA GLU A 25 15.91 -1.35 -2.48
C GLU A 25 17.29 -1.38 -3.13
N ASP A 26 17.35 -1.38 -4.46
CA ASP A 26 18.62 -1.36 -5.21
C ASP A 26 19.40 -0.05 -5.04
N MET A 27 18.72 1.08 -4.83
CA MET A 27 19.33 2.41 -4.78
C MET A 27 19.68 2.90 -3.37
N PHE A 28 19.00 2.42 -2.31
CA PHE A 28 19.08 3.02 -0.98
C PHE A 28 19.38 2.02 0.14
N ASN A 29 20.40 2.36 0.95
CA ASN A 29 20.70 1.64 2.19
C ASN A 29 19.51 1.60 3.17
N ALA A 30 19.44 0.56 3.99
CA ALA A 30 18.31 0.28 4.89
C ALA A 30 17.83 1.48 5.74
N LYS A 31 18.74 2.34 6.24
CA LYS A 31 18.37 3.53 7.02
C LYS A 31 17.66 4.61 6.18
N ARG A 32 18.11 4.85 4.95
CA ARG A 32 17.50 5.83 4.04
C ARG A 32 16.25 5.28 3.38
N ARG A 33 16.23 3.97 3.11
CA ARG A 33 15.08 3.24 2.53
C ARG A 33 13.78 3.50 3.29
N ILE A 34 13.82 3.54 4.63
CA ILE A 34 12.63 3.82 5.45
C ILE A 34 11.94 5.13 5.02
N TRP A 35 12.72 6.21 4.85
CA TRP A 35 12.17 7.52 4.46
C TRP A 35 11.68 7.56 3.02
N ILE A 36 12.41 6.93 2.09
CA ILE A 36 12.00 6.87 0.69
C ILE A 36 10.71 6.08 0.53
N VAL A 37 10.56 4.94 1.23
CA VAL A 37 9.33 4.13 1.21
C VAL A 37 8.16 4.89 1.83
N VAL A 38 8.38 5.68 2.88
CA VAL A 38 7.33 6.53 3.47
C VAL A 38 6.90 7.61 2.48
N LEU A 39 7.86 8.33 1.88
CA LEU A 39 7.56 9.37 0.89
C LEU A 39 6.82 8.79 -0.32
N TRP A 40 7.22 7.61 -0.77
CA TRP A 40 6.53 6.89 -1.84
C TRP A 40 5.08 6.51 -1.46
N ASN A 41 4.85 5.95 -0.26
CA ASN A 41 3.50 5.64 0.20
C ASN A 41 2.61 6.88 0.30
N VAL A 42 3.13 7.95 0.90
CA VAL A 42 2.43 9.24 0.98
C VAL A 42 2.11 9.76 -0.43
N GLY A 43 3.08 9.79 -1.34
CA GLY A 43 2.88 10.24 -2.72
C GLY A 43 1.85 9.39 -3.48
N THR A 44 1.86 8.07 -3.30
CA THR A 44 0.90 7.15 -3.94
C THR A 44 -0.52 7.42 -3.45
N THR A 45 -0.70 7.53 -2.14
CA THR A 45 -2.01 7.78 -1.54
C THR A 45 -2.52 9.20 -1.82
N MET A 46 -1.63 10.19 -1.85
CA MET A 46 -1.97 11.55 -2.31
C MET A 46 -2.43 11.53 -3.77
N GLY A 47 -1.72 10.82 -4.65
CA GLY A 47 -2.12 10.64 -6.05
C GLY A 47 -3.53 10.05 -6.19
N LEU A 48 -3.87 9.05 -5.37
CA LEU A 48 -5.21 8.47 -5.31
C LEU A 48 -6.27 9.51 -4.91
N CYS A 49 -5.97 10.35 -3.93
CA CYS A 49 -6.89 11.41 -3.46
C CYS A 49 -7.03 12.57 -4.47
N PHE A 50 -5.97 12.92 -5.19
CA PHE A 50 -6.02 13.94 -6.23
C PHE A 50 -6.77 13.48 -7.48
N GLY A 51 -6.83 12.17 -7.75
CA GLY A 51 -7.50 11.59 -8.91
C GLY A 51 -8.93 12.13 -9.12
N PRO A 52 -9.85 11.99 -8.14
CA PRO A 52 -11.21 12.52 -8.24
C PRO A 52 -11.27 14.04 -8.43
N VAL A 53 -10.40 14.80 -7.78
CA VAL A 53 -10.32 16.27 -7.89
C VAL A 53 -9.94 16.67 -9.31
N TYR A 54 -8.81 16.15 -9.79
CA TYR A 54 -8.30 16.36 -11.14
C TYR A 54 -9.35 15.96 -12.20
N ALA A 55 -9.96 14.78 -12.04
CA ALA A 55 -10.96 14.28 -12.97
C ALA A 55 -12.22 15.16 -13.01
N SER A 56 -12.70 15.64 -11.84
CA SER A 56 -13.91 16.47 -11.77
C SER A 56 -13.70 17.84 -12.39
N TYR A 57 -12.56 18.49 -12.15
CA TYR A 57 -12.28 19.83 -12.69
C TYR A 57 -12.05 19.79 -14.21
N ILE A 58 -11.28 18.82 -14.70
CA ILE A 58 -11.08 18.66 -16.16
C ILE A 58 -12.39 18.31 -16.85
N THR A 59 -13.19 17.41 -16.27
CA THR A 59 -14.48 17.05 -16.86
C THR A 59 -15.42 18.25 -16.94
N ALA A 60 -15.40 19.13 -15.93
CA ALA A 60 -16.21 20.35 -15.92
C ALA A 60 -15.73 21.39 -16.96
N ALA A 61 -14.43 21.50 -17.21
CA ALA A 61 -13.87 22.52 -18.10
C ALA A 61 -13.76 22.08 -19.58
N ALA A 62 -13.32 20.85 -19.83
CA ALA A 62 -12.96 20.35 -21.17
C ALA A 62 -13.63 19.01 -21.53
N GLY A 63 -14.42 18.43 -20.62
CA GLY A 63 -15.09 17.14 -20.81
C GLY A 63 -14.23 15.93 -20.43
N TRP A 64 -14.88 14.77 -20.30
CA TRP A 64 -14.28 13.57 -19.71
C TRP A 64 -13.12 12.96 -20.54
N LYS A 65 -13.09 13.17 -21.86
CA LYS A 65 -12.03 12.66 -22.74
C LYS A 65 -10.66 13.27 -22.38
N TRP A 66 -10.65 14.53 -21.99
CA TRP A 66 -9.43 15.25 -21.62
C TRP A 66 -8.76 14.74 -20.35
N VAL A 67 -9.50 14.03 -19.48
CA VAL A 67 -8.92 13.32 -18.33
C VAL A 67 -7.92 12.26 -18.82
N PHE A 68 -8.25 11.54 -19.89
CA PHE A 68 -7.37 10.51 -20.46
C PHE A 68 -6.24 11.12 -21.30
N TYR A 69 -6.52 12.20 -22.06
CA TYR A 69 -5.48 12.86 -22.86
C TYR A 69 -4.39 13.49 -21.99
N SER A 70 -4.77 14.21 -20.93
CA SER A 70 -3.78 14.82 -20.05
C SER A 70 -3.00 13.77 -19.24
N ALA A 71 -3.63 12.69 -18.79
CA ALA A 71 -2.91 11.55 -18.21
C ALA A 71 -1.90 10.94 -19.21
N GLY A 72 -2.31 10.73 -20.47
CA GLY A 72 -1.44 10.19 -21.52
C GLY A 72 -0.23 11.09 -21.82
N ILE A 73 -0.42 12.42 -21.86
CA ILE A 73 0.67 13.38 -22.05
C ILE A 73 1.68 13.27 -20.90
N VAL A 74 1.21 13.28 -19.65
CA VAL A 74 2.09 13.19 -18.48
C VAL A 74 2.85 11.86 -18.47
N THR A 75 2.18 10.73 -18.72
CA THR A 75 2.83 9.42 -18.80
C THR A 75 3.84 9.36 -19.95
N GLY A 76 3.55 9.98 -21.10
CA GLY A 76 4.49 10.07 -22.23
C GLY A 76 5.75 10.87 -21.89
N VAL A 77 5.60 12.02 -21.22
CA VAL A 77 6.74 12.82 -20.75
C VAL A 77 7.59 12.04 -19.74
N LEU A 78 6.95 11.37 -18.78
CA LEU A 78 7.66 10.52 -17.82
C LEU A 78 8.38 9.35 -18.51
N PHE A 79 7.77 8.72 -19.51
CA PHE A 79 8.40 7.67 -20.29
C PHE A 79 9.68 8.15 -21.00
N VAL A 80 9.65 9.34 -21.61
CA VAL A 80 10.84 9.94 -22.21
C VAL A 80 11.91 10.20 -21.15
N ALA A 81 11.54 10.66 -19.96
CA ALA A 81 12.48 10.87 -18.86
C ALA A 81 13.13 9.56 -18.37
N LEU A 82 12.42 8.42 -18.43
CA LEU A 82 12.97 7.11 -18.05
C LEU A 82 14.12 6.66 -18.97
N ILE A 83 14.17 7.11 -20.22
CA ILE A 83 15.26 6.76 -21.17
C ILE A 83 16.63 7.25 -20.65
N ALA A 84 16.66 8.31 -19.84
CA ALA A 84 17.89 8.83 -19.25
C ALA A 84 18.36 8.06 -18.00
N ILE A 85 17.55 7.16 -17.45
CA ILE A 85 17.89 6.40 -16.24
C ILE A 85 18.88 5.30 -16.58
N LYS A 86 19.95 5.20 -15.78
CA LYS A 86 20.97 4.15 -15.89
C LYS A 86 20.59 2.95 -15.01
N GLU A 87 21.10 1.78 -15.39
CA GLU A 87 20.97 0.55 -14.60
C GLU A 87 21.44 0.76 -13.15
N SER A 88 20.55 0.49 -12.18
CA SER A 88 20.82 0.64 -10.75
C SER A 88 21.05 -0.69 -10.04
N ARG A 89 20.77 -1.83 -10.68
CA ARG A 89 20.75 -3.13 -10.01
C ARG A 89 22.16 -3.66 -9.72
N PRO A 90 22.54 -3.90 -8.45
CA PRO A 90 23.89 -4.34 -8.09
C PRO A 90 24.32 -5.66 -8.72
N SER A 91 23.41 -6.64 -8.82
CA SER A 91 23.68 -7.95 -9.44
C SER A 91 24.10 -7.80 -10.91
N ILE A 92 23.32 -7.06 -11.70
CA ILE A 92 23.60 -6.83 -13.13
C ILE A 92 24.89 -6.03 -13.31
N LEU A 93 25.11 -5.00 -12.49
CA LEU A 93 26.34 -4.20 -12.53
C LEU A 93 27.57 -5.03 -12.16
N LEU A 94 27.45 -5.93 -11.18
CA LEU A 94 28.52 -6.84 -10.79
C LEU A 94 28.81 -7.86 -11.90
N GLY A 95 27.77 -8.47 -12.49
CA GLY A 95 27.91 -9.38 -13.63
C GLY A 95 28.65 -8.72 -14.80
N ARG A 96 28.27 -7.49 -15.17
CA ARG A 96 28.98 -6.72 -16.22
C ARG A 96 30.45 -6.46 -15.88
N LYS A 97 30.78 -6.18 -14.62
CA LYS A 97 32.18 -5.99 -14.18
C LYS A 97 32.96 -7.29 -14.22
N ILE A 98 32.36 -8.41 -13.81
CA ILE A 98 33.00 -9.73 -13.84
C ILE A 98 33.29 -10.13 -15.30
N GLU A 99 32.33 -9.93 -16.21
CA GLU A 99 32.55 -10.16 -17.65
C GLU A 99 33.68 -9.29 -18.22
N GLN A 100 33.82 -8.04 -17.76
CA GLN A 100 34.92 -7.17 -18.17
C GLN A 100 36.27 -7.67 -17.64
N ILE A 101 36.33 -8.14 -16.39
CA ILE A 101 37.55 -8.69 -15.79
C ILE A 101 37.97 -9.98 -16.50
N GLN A 102 37.02 -10.89 -16.77
CA GLN A 102 37.26 -12.14 -17.50
C GLN A 102 37.77 -11.90 -18.93
N LYS A 103 37.37 -10.80 -19.58
CA LYS A 103 37.91 -10.42 -20.91
C LYS A 103 39.34 -9.89 -20.85
N ASN A 104 39.72 -9.27 -19.72
CA ASN A 104 41.01 -8.58 -19.57
C ASN A 104 42.05 -9.40 -18.78
N THR A 105 41.69 -10.58 -18.26
CA THR A 105 42.55 -11.39 -17.39
C THR A 105 42.29 -12.88 -17.65
N THR A 106 43.29 -13.73 -17.41
CA THR A 106 43.21 -15.19 -17.50
C THR A 106 42.43 -15.87 -16.36
N ILE A 107 41.88 -15.10 -15.42
CA ILE A 107 41.09 -15.63 -14.29
C ILE A 107 39.68 -15.94 -14.79
N THR A 108 39.40 -17.22 -15.01
CA THR A 108 38.09 -17.73 -15.45
C THR A 108 37.19 -18.14 -14.28
N ASP A 109 37.77 -18.37 -13.10
CA ASP A 109 37.08 -18.99 -11.95
C ASP A 109 36.38 -17.95 -11.03
N LEU A 110 35.65 -17.02 -11.65
CA LEU A 110 34.86 -16.01 -10.95
C LEU A 110 33.39 -16.41 -10.97
N GLU A 111 33.00 -17.24 -10.01
CA GLU A 111 31.60 -17.49 -9.72
C GLU A 111 30.99 -16.33 -8.94
N TRP A 112 29.83 -15.86 -9.37
CA TRP A 112 29.03 -14.93 -8.61
C TRP A 112 27.60 -15.44 -8.53
N HIS A 113 26.99 -15.31 -7.36
CA HIS A 113 25.61 -15.71 -7.17
C HIS A 113 24.69 -14.70 -7.85
N ASN A 114 24.11 -15.07 -8.99
CA ASN A 114 23.01 -14.33 -9.59
C ASN A 114 21.67 -14.86 -9.06
N PRO A 115 21.03 -14.18 -8.09
CA PRO A 115 19.74 -14.61 -7.56
C PRO A 115 18.59 -14.56 -8.60
N ASP A 116 18.83 -13.94 -9.76
CA ASP A 116 17.84 -13.77 -10.83
C ASP A 116 17.80 -14.89 -11.87
N ASN A 117 18.71 -15.87 -11.78
CA ASN A 117 18.69 -17.01 -12.69
C ASN A 117 17.48 -17.90 -12.39
N LEU A 118 16.39 -17.66 -13.11
CA LEU A 118 15.22 -18.54 -13.13
C LEU A 118 15.47 -19.67 -14.12
N PRO A 119 15.68 -20.92 -13.67
CA PRO A 119 16.11 -22.02 -14.53
C PRO A 119 15.02 -22.50 -15.51
N SER A 120 13.74 -22.15 -15.29
CA SER A 120 12.65 -22.59 -16.18
C SER A 120 11.38 -21.71 -16.12
N MET A 121 10.56 -21.76 -17.18
CA MET A 121 9.22 -21.15 -17.19
C MET A 121 8.30 -21.72 -16.10
N ARG A 122 8.46 -23.00 -15.73
CA ARG A 122 7.73 -23.60 -14.61
C ARG A 122 8.10 -22.94 -13.28
N SER A 123 9.40 -22.75 -13.02
CA SER A 123 9.85 -22.04 -11.82
C SER A 123 9.35 -20.59 -11.76
N LEU A 124 9.20 -19.93 -12.92
CA LEU A 124 8.62 -18.59 -12.98
C LEU A 124 7.14 -18.61 -12.57
N VAL A 125 6.33 -19.52 -13.13
CA VAL A 125 4.91 -19.66 -12.77
C VAL A 125 4.76 -20.01 -11.29
N ASP A 126 5.62 -20.90 -10.76
CA ASP A 126 5.59 -21.29 -9.36
C ASP A 126 5.86 -20.11 -8.43
N VAL A 127 6.83 -19.26 -8.76
CA VAL A 127 7.22 -18.10 -7.92
C VAL A 127 6.22 -16.95 -8.04
N VAL A 128 5.70 -16.68 -9.25
CA VAL A 128 4.86 -15.51 -9.55
C VAL A 128 3.38 -15.77 -9.29
N VAL A 129 2.90 -17.00 -9.49
CA VAL A 129 1.47 -17.33 -9.39
C VAL A 129 1.23 -18.29 -8.23
N VAL A 130 1.81 -19.49 -8.27
CA VAL A 130 1.43 -20.56 -7.34
C VAL A 130 1.76 -20.17 -5.90
N ARG A 131 2.99 -19.73 -5.62
CA ARG A 131 3.45 -19.42 -4.26
C ARG A 131 2.66 -18.29 -3.59
N PRO A 132 2.37 -17.14 -4.24
CA PRO A 132 1.49 -16.12 -3.65
C PRO A 132 0.10 -16.65 -3.28
N PHE A 133 -0.54 -17.44 -4.15
CA PHE A 133 -1.85 -18.02 -3.87
C PHE A 133 -1.78 -19.05 -2.74
N THR A 134 -0.76 -19.91 -2.72
CA THR A 134 -0.52 -20.83 -1.61
C THR A 134 -0.40 -20.07 -0.31
N LEU A 135 0.51 -19.08 -0.22
CA LEU A 135 0.68 -18.28 0.99
C LEU A 135 -0.62 -17.57 1.42
N LEU A 136 -1.38 -17.01 0.47
CA LEU A 136 -2.63 -16.32 0.77
C LEU A 136 -3.69 -17.24 1.42
N PHE A 137 -3.80 -18.48 0.95
CA PHE A 137 -4.82 -19.43 1.44
C PHE A 137 -4.34 -20.36 2.55
N THR A 138 -3.03 -20.60 2.68
CA THR A 138 -2.47 -21.50 3.70
C THR A 138 -1.95 -20.77 4.92
N GLU A 139 -1.52 -19.50 4.80
CA GLU A 139 -0.99 -18.72 5.92
C GLU A 139 -2.04 -17.76 6.48
N PRO A 140 -2.64 -18.05 7.66
CA PRO A 140 -3.69 -17.20 8.24
C PRO A 140 -3.25 -15.76 8.47
N LEU A 141 -1.96 -15.57 8.76
CA LEU A 141 -1.39 -14.26 8.99
C LEU A 141 -1.40 -13.41 7.70
N VAL A 142 -1.02 -13.99 6.55
CA VAL A 142 -1.06 -13.30 5.25
C VAL A 142 -2.49 -12.93 4.91
N MET A 143 -3.42 -13.86 5.11
CA MET A 143 -4.85 -13.67 4.85
C MET A 143 -5.44 -12.51 5.67
N ILE A 144 -5.25 -12.50 6.99
CA ILE A 144 -5.81 -11.46 7.86
C ILE A 144 -5.22 -10.09 7.52
N ILE A 145 -3.90 -10.02 7.29
CA ILE A 145 -3.23 -8.79 6.87
C ILE A 145 -3.76 -8.29 5.53
N ALA A 146 -3.90 -9.19 4.56
CA ALA A 146 -4.42 -8.88 3.24
C ALA A 146 -5.84 -8.33 3.33
N THR A 147 -6.72 -8.98 4.09
CA THR A 147 -8.12 -8.54 4.28
C THR A 147 -8.21 -7.16 4.94
N ILE A 148 -7.54 -6.94 6.06
CA ILE A 148 -7.63 -5.64 6.78
C ILE A 148 -7.07 -4.52 5.93
N SER A 149 -5.92 -4.77 5.30
CA SER A 149 -5.31 -3.78 4.43
C SER A 149 -6.17 -3.49 3.21
N ALA A 150 -6.77 -4.51 2.59
CA ALA A 150 -7.63 -4.38 1.43
C ALA A 150 -8.91 -3.61 1.75
N ILE A 151 -9.59 -3.91 2.86
CA ILE A 151 -10.78 -3.18 3.30
C ILE A 151 -10.43 -1.72 3.58
N SER A 152 -9.35 -1.47 4.33
CA SER A 152 -8.94 -0.11 4.70
C SER A 152 -8.65 0.73 3.45
N TRP A 153 -7.92 0.18 2.48
CA TRP A 153 -7.65 0.85 1.21
C TRP A 153 -8.92 1.03 0.36
N GLY A 154 -9.79 0.02 0.36
CA GLY A 154 -11.07 0.04 -0.32
C GLY A 154 -11.98 1.19 0.14
N ILE A 155 -11.89 1.62 1.41
CA ILE A 155 -12.67 2.77 1.92
C ILE A 155 -12.40 4.05 1.10
N ILE A 156 -11.16 4.29 0.65
CA ILE A 156 -10.87 5.48 -0.19
C ILE A 156 -11.61 5.37 -1.54
N TYR A 157 -11.67 4.18 -2.13
CA TYR A 157 -12.42 3.94 -3.37
C TYR A 157 -13.93 4.01 -3.16
N LEU A 158 -14.44 3.53 -2.04
CA LEU A 158 -15.84 3.68 -1.67
C LEU A 158 -16.22 5.17 -1.51
N PHE A 159 -15.30 5.98 -1.00
CA PHE A 159 -15.46 7.42 -0.89
C PHE A 159 -15.55 8.14 -2.25
N THR A 160 -15.01 7.58 -3.34
CA THR A 160 -15.15 8.20 -4.68
C THR A 160 -16.61 8.28 -5.11
N GLU A 161 -17.41 7.30 -4.74
CA GLU A 161 -18.84 7.26 -5.06
C GLU A 161 -19.72 7.93 -4.01
N SER A 162 -19.31 7.96 -2.73
CA SER A 162 -20.17 8.42 -1.64
C SER A 162 -19.96 9.88 -1.23
N LEU A 163 -18.73 10.41 -1.25
CA LEU A 163 -18.48 11.78 -0.76
C LEU A 163 -19.20 12.83 -1.62
N THR A 164 -19.14 12.71 -2.95
CA THR A 164 -19.75 13.70 -3.84
C THR A 164 -21.27 13.83 -3.62
N PRO A 165 -22.06 12.74 -3.60
CA PRO A 165 -23.48 12.83 -3.24
C PRO A 165 -23.74 13.43 -1.86
N ILE A 166 -23.02 13.00 -0.82
CA ILE A 166 -23.21 13.48 0.56
C ILE A 166 -23.00 15.00 0.62
N PHE A 167 -21.87 15.49 0.13
CA PHE A 167 -21.51 16.90 0.20
C PHE A 167 -22.38 17.80 -0.70
N LYS A 168 -22.92 17.25 -1.80
CA LYS A 168 -23.96 17.95 -2.58
C LYS A 168 -25.24 18.21 -1.77
N THR A 169 -25.65 17.27 -0.90
CA THR A 169 -26.81 17.51 -0.01
C THR A 169 -26.55 18.60 1.03
N MET A 170 -25.27 18.91 1.29
CA MET A 170 -24.84 20.00 2.17
C MET A 170 -24.65 21.34 1.43
N GLY A 171 -25.03 21.42 0.15
CA GLY A 171 -25.02 22.66 -0.65
C GLY A 171 -23.73 22.90 -1.44
N LEU A 172 -22.77 21.97 -1.47
CA LEU A 172 -21.57 22.10 -2.29
C LEU A 172 -21.85 21.73 -3.76
N SER A 173 -21.16 22.41 -4.69
CA SER A 173 -21.16 22.01 -6.09
C SER A 173 -20.47 20.65 -6.29
N ARG A 174 -20.64 20.03 -7.47
CA ARG A 174 -19.97 18.76 -7.80
C ARG A 174 -18.45 18.87 -7.67
N THR A 175 -17.86 19.95 -8.19
CA THR A 175 -16.40 20.17 -8.15
C THR A 175 -15.93 20.48 -6.72
N GLN A 176 -16.65 21.32 -5.99
CA GLN A 176 -16.34 21.63 -4.59
C GLN A 176 -16.39 20.39 -3.69
N SER A 177 -17.36 19.50 -3.91
CA SER A 177 -17.49 18.27 -3.14
C SER A 177 -16.26 17.36 -3.29
N THR A 178 -15.62 17.33 -4.46
CA THR A 178 -14.39 16.55 -4.66
C THR A 178 -13.18 17.09 -3.89
N LEU A 179 -13.17 18.38 -3.50
CA LEU A 179 -12.06 18.94 -2.71
C LEU A 179 -11.94 18.31 -1.32
N THR A 180 -13.00 17.64 -0.84
CA THR A 180 -12.97 16.90 0.43
C THR A 180 -11.94 15.76 0.44
N PHE A 181 -11.55 15.23 -0.73
CA PHE A 181 -10.43 14.29 -0.85
C PHE A 181 -9.09 14.89 -0.43
N LEU A 182 -8.93 16.21 -0.46
CA LEU A 182 -7.73 16.87 0.04
C LEU A 182 -7.56 16.71 1.55
N ALA A 183 -8.65 16.55 2.30
CA ALA A 183 -8.58 16.25 3.73
C ALA A 183 -8.03 14.83 3.97
N ILE A 184 -8.41 13.84 3.14
CA ILE A 184 -7.81 12.50 3.18
C ILE A 184 -6.31 12.60 2.84
N ALA A 185 -5.95 13.33 1.78
CA ALA A 185 -4.56 13.56 1.39
C ALA A 185 -3.74 14.21 2.50
N LEU A 186 -4.28 15.23 3.18
CA LEU A 186 -3.67 15.88 4.33
C LEU A 186 -3.43 14.88 5.48
N GLY A 187 -4.40 14.00 5.72
CA GLY A 187 -4.29 12.88 6.66
C GLY A 187 -3.03 12.04 6.45
N THR A 188 -2.70 11.74 5.19
CA THR A 188 -1.54 10.90 4.85
C THR A 188 -0.21 11.49 5.31
N LEU A 189 -0.08 12.83 5.40
CA LEU A 189 1.15 13.48 5.86
C LEU A 189 1.46 13.17 7.33
N PHE A 190 0.43 12.96 8.15
CA PHE A 190 0.60 12.62 9.57
C PHE A 190 1.20 11.22 9.78
N THR A 191 1.26 10.37 8.74
CA THR A 191 1.97 9.08 8.73
C THR A 191 3.46 9.27 9.03
N MET A 192 4.03 10.46 8.83
CA MET A 192 5.41 10.76 9.20
C MET A 192 5.64 10.75 10.73
N LEU A 193 4.60 11.03 11.53
CA LEU A 193 4.73 11.17 12.99
C LEU A 193 5.13 9.85 13.69
N PRO A 194 4.44 8.71 13.46
CA PRO A 194 4.87 7.42 14.03
C PRO A 194 6.29 7.02 13.61
N ARG A 195 6.78 7.46 12.44
CA ARG A 195 8.12 7.09 11.95
C ARG A 195 9.23 7.68 12.81
N PHE A 196 9.03 8.86 13.40
CA PHE A 196 10.00 9.43 14.35
C PHE A 196 10.16 8.54 15.58
N TRP A 197 9.07 7.93 16.04
CA TRP A 197 9.08 6.96 17.13
C TRP A 197 9.78 5.67 16.71
N ASP A 198 9.43 5.10 15.57
CA ASP A 198 10.04 3.86 15.05
C ASP A 198 11.55 4.00 14.89
N MET A 199 12.05 5.15 14.43
CA MET A 199 13.49 5.42 14.37
C MET A 199 14.16 5.52 15.74
N ARG A 200 13.47 6.02 16.78
CA ARG A 200 14.01 6.06 18.14
C ARG A 200 14.11 4.63 18.70
N VAL A 201 13.06 3.84 18.54
CA VAL A 201 13.03 2.43 18.96
C VAL A 201 14.09 1.61 18.22
N ALA A 202 14.18 1.73 16.90
CA ALA A 202 15.19 1.04 16.09
C ALA A 202 16.62 1.42 16.50
N ARG A 203 16.88 2.69 16.85
CA ARG A 203 18.19 3.13 17.36
C ARG A 203 18.49 2.58 18.74
N ALA A 204 17.51 2.55 19.64
CA ALA A 204 17.67 2.05 21.00
C ALA A 204 17.95 0.54 21.04
N ARG A 205 17.27 -0.26 20.20
CA ARG A 205 17.46 -1.72 20.19
C ARG A 205 18.63 -2.22 19.35
N ARG A 206 19.07 -1.47 18.33
CA ARG A 206 20.40 -1.72 17.70
C ARG A 206 21.54 -1.67 18.72
N ARG A 207 21.41 -0.85 19.77
CA ARG A 207 22.37 -0.81 20.87
C ARG A 207 22.27 -2.02 21.81
N LYS A 208 21.19 -2.80 21.76
CA LYS A 208 20.90 -3.93 22.65
C LYS A 208 20.92 -5.31 21.96
N GLN A 209 21.20 -5.38 20.65
CA GLN A 209 21.15 -6.62 19.85
C GLN A 209 19.84 -7.44 19.99
N GLU A 210 18.71 -6.77 20.25
CA GLU A 210 17.41 -7.44 20.38
C GLU A 210 16.67 -7.52 19.02
N ALA A 211 16.01 -8.65 18.75
CA ALA A 211 15.30 -8.90 17.50
C ALA A 211 14.11 -7.93 17.28
N LEU A 212 14.02 -7.36 16.07
CA LEU A 212 13.13 -6.23 15.73
C LEU A 212 11.65 -6.57 15.40
N HIS A 213 11.26 -7.85 15.34
CA HIS A 213 10.10 -8.23 14.53
C HIS A 213 8.70 -7.82 15.06
N GLU A 214 8.53 -7.53 16.35
CA GLU A 214 7.20 -7.31 16.96
C GLU A 214 6.84 -5.82 17.15
N ASP A 215 7.80 -4.90 17.01
CA ASP A 215 7.61 -3.48 17.30
C ASP A 215 6.89 -2.70 16.16
N LYS A 216 6.90 -3.22 14.91
CA LYS A 216 6.27 -2.54 13.76
C LYS A 216 4.74 -2.54 13.77
N ILE A 217 4.09 -3.38 14.60
CA ILE A 217 2.62 -3.37 14.77
C ILE A 217 2.17 -2.15 15.60
N MET A 218 3.08 -1.41 16.25
CA MET A 218 2.69 -0.23 17.03
C MET A 218 1.98 0.85 16.19
N GLY A 219 2.38 1.05 14.93
CA GLY A 219 1.65 1.97 14.06
C GLY A 219 0.21 1.52 13.79
N PHE A 220 -0.04 0.21 13.75
CA PHE A 220 -1.39 -0.36 13.64
C PHE A 220 -2.24 -0.06 14.89
N ALA A 221 -1.63 0.02 16.08
CA ALA A 221 -2.31 0.39 17.32
C ALA A 221 -2.77 1.86 17.34
N PHE A 222 -2.10 2.76 16.61
CA PHE A 222 -2.57 4.14 16.43
C PHE A 222 -3.56 4.27 15.27
N ALA A 223 -3.31 3.56 14.17
CA ALA A 223 -4.08 3.68 12.96
C ALA A 223 -5.48 3.08 13.08
N ALA A 224 -5.66 1.92 13.74
CA ALA A 224 -6.98 1.30 13.87
C ALA A 224 -7.98 2.18 14.67
N PRO A 225 -7.64 2.72 15.86
CA PRO A 225 -8.50 3.67 16.56
C PRO A 225 -8.73 4.96 15.77
N ALA A 226 -7.72 5.48 15.07
CA ALA A 226 -7.90 6.68 14.24
C ALA A 226 -8.90 6.43 13.09
N LEU A 227 -8.88 5.24 12.47
CA LEU A 227 -9.85 4.87 11.44
C LEU A 227 -11.27 4.82 12.02
N ALA A 228 -11.44 4.14 13.16
CA ALA A 228 -12.73 4.00 13.82
C ALA A 228 -13.28 5.37 14.25
N ILE A 229 -12.49 6.17 14.96
CA ILE A 229 -12.88 7.52 15.40
C ILE A 229 -13.22 8.40 14.19
N GLY A 230 -12.40 8.37 13.13
CA GLY A 230 -12.65 9.13 11.92
C GLY A 230 -13.96 8.75 11.22
N LEU A 231 -14.25 7.46 11.08
CA LEU A 231 -15.49 6.98 10.46
C LEU A 231 -16.72 7.20 11.34
N ILE A 232 -16.61 7.06 12.66
CA ILE A 232 -17.68 7.38 13.61
C ILE A 232 -17.99 8.87 13.52
N TRP A 233 -16.96 9.73 13.59
CA TRP A 233 -17.10 11.17 13.47
C TRP A 233 -17.76 11.55 12.13
N PHE A 234 -17.29 10.99 11.02
CA PHE A 234 -17.90 11.20 9.71
C PHE A 234 -19.38 10.79 9.71
N THR A 235 -19.69 9.59 10.21
CA THR A 235 -21.05 9.06 10.28
C THR A 235 -21.98 9.93 11.12
N LEU A 236 -21.51 10.49 12.22
CA LEU A 236 -22.32 11.33 13.10
C LEU A 236 -22.54 12.75 12.56
N THR A 237 -21.73 13.20 11.59
CA THR A 237 -21.72 14.59 11.13
C THR A 237 -22.22 14.78 9.71
N ILE A 238 -22.55 13.70 9.00
CA ILE A 238 -23.21 13.75 7.70
C ILE A 238 -24.75 13.70 7.81
N PRO A 239 -25.47 14.31 6.85
CA PRO A 239 -26.92 14.11 6.72
C PRO A 239 -27.29 12.66 6.36
N PRO A 240 -28.53 12.20 6.65
CA PRO A 240 -29.63 12.91 7.31
C PRO A 240 -29.56 13.08 8.83
N PHE A 241 -28.68 12.39 9.55
CA PHE A 241 -28.62 12.44 11.03
C PHE A 241 -28.25 13.84 11.55
N ALA A 242 -27.21 14.43 10.97
CA ALA A 242 -26.74 15.78 11.28
C ALA A 242 -27.20 16.76 10.19
N LYS A 243 -28.29 17.50 10.45
CA LYS A 243 -28.79 18.55 9.53
C LYS A 243 -28.32 19.93 9.96
N GLY A 244 -27.90 20.76 8.99
CA GLY A 244 -27.49 22.14 9.23
C GLY A 244 -26.06 22.33 9.76
N LEU A 245 -25.28 21.25 9.89
CA LEU A 245 -23.85 21.33 10.19
C LEU A 245 -23.05 21.86 8.99
N HIS A 246 -22.07 22.71 9.27
CA HIS A 246 -21.17 23.22 8.24
C HIS A 246 -20.35 22.07 7.64
N TRP A 247 -20.24 22.01 6.31
CA TRP A 247 -19.55 20.95 5.55
C TRP A 247 -18.10 20.71 6.01
N ILE A 248 -17.46 21.70 6.64
CA ILE A 248 -16.10 21.55 7.18
C ILE A 248 -16.01 20.46 8.25
N VAL A 249 -17.07 20.25 9.04
CA VAL A 249 -17.07 19.30 10.15
C VAL A 249 -16.88 17.85 9.65
N PRO A 250 -17.72 17.32 8.74
CA PRO A 250 -17.47 16.00 8.15
C PRO A 250 -16.25 15.97 7.22
N THR A 251 -15.76 17.12 6.75
CA THR A 251 -14.49 17.16 5.99
C THR A 251 -13.29 16.90 6.89
N LEU A 252 -13.28 17.45 8.11
CA LEU A 252 -12.19 17.26 9.06
C LEU A 252 -12.07 15.82 9.56
N SER A 253 -13.18 15.07 9.64
CA SER A 253 -13.13 13.64 9.99
C SER A 253 -12.44 12.78 8.93
N LEU A 254 -12.28 13.27 7.69
CA LEU A 254 -11.54 12.57 6.64
C LEU A 254 -10.02 12.59 6.87
N VAL A 255 -9.50 13.54 7.66
CA VAL A 255 -8.08 13.64 8.01
C VAL A 255 -7.60 12.42 8.81
N PRO A 256 -8.21 12.05 9.95
CA PRO A 256 -7.81 10.84 10.68
C PRO A 256 -8.05 9.56 9.86
N ILE A 257 -9.05 9.54 8.97
CA ILE A 257 -9.25 8.40 8.05
C ILE A 257 -8.07 8.27 7.08
N GLY A 258 -7.64 9.37 6.45
CA GLY A 258 -6.49 9.37 5.54
C GLY A 258 -5.18 8.97 6.22
N PHE A 259 -4.95 9.45 7.44
CA PHE A 259 -3.83 9.00 8.28
C PHE A 259 -3.90 7.48 8.51
N ALA A 260 -5.05 7.00 8.96
CA ALA A 260 -5.21 5.61 9.32
C ALA A 260 -5.05 4.67 8.12
N VAL A 261 -5.69 4.95 6.98
CA VAL A 261 -5.58 4.08 5.80
C VAL A 261 -4.13 3.97 5.32
N ASN A 262 -3.40 5.09 5.32
CA ASN A 262 -2.00 5.11 4.89
C ASN A 262 -1.07 4.40 5.91
N GLU A 263 -1.22 4.66 7.21
CA GLU A 263 -0.41 4.01 8.25
C GLU A 263 -0.73 2.51 8.35
N LEU A 264 -1.99 2.08 8.19
CA LEU A 264 -2.38 0.67 8.10
C LEU A 264 -1.69 -0.01 6.92
N ALA A 265 -1.71 0.61 5.74
CA ALA A 265 -1.04 0.05 4.56
C ALA A 265 0.47 -0.09 4.79
N TYR A 266 1.11 0.92 5.38
CA TYR A 266 2.56 0.89 5.66
C TYR A 266 2.93 -0.18 6.71
N THR A 267 2.26 -0.17 7.86
CA THR A 267 2.59 -1.03 9.01
C THR A 267 2.39 -2.52 8.69
N LEU A 268 1.26 -2.85 8.07
CA LEU A 268 0.92 -4.21 7.67
C LEU A 268 1.88 -4.75 6.60
N SER A 269 2.22 -3.91 5.61
CA SER A 269 3.22 -4.23 4.59
C SER A 269 4.60 -4.48 5.22
N GLY A 270 5.05 -3.59 6.11
CA GLY A 270 6.32 -3.72 6.80
C GLY A 270 6.39 -4.98 7.68
N TYR A 271 5.29 -5.30 8.37
CA TYR A 271 5.19 -6.50 9.19
C TYR A 271 5.23 -7.79 8.35
N LEU A 272 4.57 -7.79 7.19
CA LEU A 272 4.60 -8.92 6.26
C LEU A 272 6.00 -9.17 5.71
N SER A 273 6.72 -8.09 5.36
CA SER A 273 8.12 -8.13 4.92
C SER A 273 9.01 -8.81 5.96
N ASP A 274 8.90 -8.39 7.22
CA ASP A 274 9.73 -8.89 8.32
C ASP A 274 9.36 -10.32 8.72
N SER A 275 8.11 -10.73 8.55
CA SER A 275 7.64 -12.05 8.97
C SER A 275 8.01 -13.15 7.98
N TYR A 276 8.11 -12.82 6.68
CA TYR A 276 8.33 -13.81 5.61
C TYR A 276 9.68 -13.67 4.89
N LEU A 277 10.50 -12.65 5.17
CA LEU A 277 11.88 -12.44 4.68
C LEU A 277 12.13 -12.97 3.24
N LEU A 278 12.56 -14.22 3.10
CA LEU A 278 12.81 -14.93 1.82
C LEU A 278 11.58 -14.99 0.87
N TYR A 279 10.38 -15.11 1.44
CA TYR A 279 9.10 -15.17 0.71
C TYR A 279 8.29 -13.87 0.79
N SER A 280 8.91 -12.77 1.24
CA SER A 280 8.25 -11.47 1.39
C SER A 280 7.60 -11.00 0.08
N ALA A 281 8.30 -11.10 -1.05
CA ALA A 281 7.77 -10.73 -2.36
C ALA A 281 6.48 -11.47 -2.72
N SER A 282 6.44 -12.80 -2.52
CA SER A 282 5.24 -13.59 -2.80
C SER A 282 4.08 -13.27 -1.85
N ALA A 283 4.37 -13.00 -0.57
CA ALA A 283 3.36 -12.56 0.38
C ALA A 283 2.78 -11.18 0.00
N PHE A 284 3.63 -10.26 -0.46
CA PHE A 284 3.24 -8.95 -0.99
C PHE A 284 2.35 -9.06 -2.23
N SER A 285 2.66 -9.99 -3.14
CA SER A 285 1.81 -10.24 -4.31
C SER A 285 0.40 -10.67 -3.90
N GLY A 286 0.26 -11.57 -2.91
CA GLY A 286 -1.05 -11.96 -2.36
C GLY A 286 -1.80 -10.78 -1.74
N LEU A 287 -1.12 -9.98 -0.91
CA LEU A 287 -1.67 -8.75 -0.34
C LEU A 287 -2.16 -7.77 -1.42
N ALA A 288 -1.33 -7.50 -2.43
CA ALA A 288 -1.65 -6.57 -3.52
C ALA A 288 -2.83 -7.08 -4.35
N PHE A 289 -2.91 -8.40 -4.60
CA PHE A 289 -4.01 -9.03 -5.32
C PHE A 289 -5.35 -8.81 -4.62
N VAL A 290 -5.43 -9.14 -3.32
CA VAL A 290 -6.67 -8.94 -2.54
C VAL A 290 -7.02 -7.45 -2.48
N ARG A 291 -6.03 -6.58 -2.25
CA ARG A 291 -6.24 -5.12 -2.24
C ARG A 291 -6.81 -4.61 -3.56
N ALA A 292 -6.28 -5.07 -4.70
CA ALA A 292 -6.75 -4.66 -6.01
C ALA A 292 -8.18 -5.11 -6.27
N ILE A 293 -8.54 -6.36 -5.92
CA ILE A 293 -9.91 -6.87 -6.07
C ILE A 293 -10.89 -6.07 -5.23
N ILE A 294 -10.62 -5.93 -3.94
CA ILE A 294 -11.50 -5.20 -3.02
C ILE A 294 -11.62 -3.73 -3.43
N SER A 295 -10.51 -3.08 -3.81
CA SER A 295 -10.54 -1.68 -4.30
C SER A 295 -11.33 -1.52 -5.59
N GLY A 296 -11.25 -2.49 -6.52
CA GLY A 296 -12.04 -2.48 -7.75
C GLY A 296 -13.54 -2.74 -7.52
N LEU A 297 -13.88 -3.56 -6.53
CA LEU A 297 -15.27 -3.86 -6.16
C LEU A 297 -15.91 -2.76 -5.29
N MET A 298 -15.11 -2.02 -4.50
CA MET A 298 -15.66 -1.04 -3.55
C MET A 298 -16.55 0.03 -4.18
N PRO A 299 -16.24 0.64 -5.34
CA PRO A 299 -17.14 1.59 -5.98
C PRO A 299 -18.50 0.96 -6.36
N LEU A 300 -18.51 -0.30 -6.79
CA LEU A 300 -19.76 -1.01 -7.12
C LEU A 300 -20.61 -1.25 -5.87
N ILE A 301 -19.95 -1.69 -4.79
CA ILE A 301 -20.61 -1.87 -3.48
C ILE A 301 -21.08 -0.52 -2.94
N ALA A 302 -20.28 0.53 -3.07
CA ALA A 302 -20.60 1.87 -2.60
C ALA A 302 -21.86 2.41 -3.28
N ASN A 303 -21.96 2.29 -4.60
CA ASN A 303 -23.13 2.73 -5.34
C ASN A 303 -24.40 2.00 -4.84
N ALA A 304 -24.37 0.66 -4.79
CA ALA A 304 -25.51 -0.12 -4.28
C ALA A 304 -25.84 0.17 -2.81
N MET A 305 -24.82 0.35 -1.97
CA MET A 305 -24.97 0.55 -0.53
C MET A 305 -25.54 1.94 -0.21
N TYR A 306 -25.07 3.01 -0.87
CA TYR A 306 -25.53 4.38 -0.61
C TYR A 306 -26.82 4.73 -1.35
N GLU A 307 -27.22 3.99 -2.40
CA GLU A 307 -28.54 4.10 -3.02
C GLU A 307 -29.61 3.33 -2.22
N GLY A 308 -29.29 2.13 -1.74
CA GLY A 308 -30.22 1.27 -1.00
C GLY A 308 -30.34 1.61 0.49
N LEU A 309 -29.31 2.18 1.10
CA LEU A 309 -29.28 2.60 2.50
C LEU A 309 -29.09 4.11 2.59
N ASN A 310 -29.51 4.70 3.71
CA ASN A 310 -29.16 6.09 3.99
C ASN A 310 -27.63 6.22 4.24
N ALA A 311 -27.08 7.42 4.01
CA ALA A 311 -25.64 7.65 4.11
C ALA A 311 -25.08 7.39 5.52
N ASN A 312 -25.87 7.63 6.58
CA ASN A 312 -25.45 7.36 7.95
C ASN A 312 -25.35 5.86 8.25
N ILE A 313 -26.29 5.02 7.80
CA ILE A 313 -26.24 3.57 8.00
C ILE A 313 -25.08 2.99 7.20
N ALA A 314 -24.96 3.38 5.92
CA ALA A 314 -23.85 2.96 5.06
C ALA A 314 -22.48 3.28 5.68
N SER A 315 -22.28 4.51 6.15
CA SER A 315 -21.04 4.93 6.82
C SER A 315 -20.87 4.29 8.21
N GLY A 316 -21.99 4.03 8.90
CA GLY A 316 -22.02 3.36 10.21
C GLY A 316 -21.57 1.91 10.14
N ILE A 317 -21.88 1.19 9.05
CA ILE A 317 -21.35 -0.16 8.80
C ILE A 317 -19.83 -0.13 8.69
N LEU A 318 -19.27 0.85 7.98
CA LEU A 318 -17.82 1.04 7.87
C LEU A 318 -17.19 1.39 9.23
N ALA A 319 -17.85 2.26 10.01
CA ALA A 319 -17.43 2.61 11.36
C ALA A 319 -17.42 1.40 12.30
N ALA A 320 -18.44 0.55 12.24
CA ALA A 320 -18.51 -0.70 13.01
C ALA A 320 -17.38 -1.66 12.61
N LEU A 321 -17.14 -1.83 11.30
CA LEU A 321 -16.07 -2.67 10.78
C LEU A 321 -14.68 -2.16 11.21
N ALA A 322 -14.45 -0.85 11.13
CA ALA A 322 -13.21 -0.24 11.62
C ALA A 322 -13.03 -0.39 13.14
N THR A 323 -14.13 -0.39 13.91
CA THR A 323 -14.09 -0.65 15.35
C THR A 323 -13.65 -2.08 15.65
N VAL A 324 -14.07 -3.06 14.85
CA VAL A 324 -13.58 -4.45 14.94
C VAL A 324 -12.06 -4.49 14.69
N PHE A 325 -11.55 -3.67 13.76
CA PHE A 325 -10.11 -3.58 13.53
C PHE A 325 -9.35 -3.08 14.75
N CYS A 326 -9.94 -2.36 15.69
CA CYS A 326 -9.27 -1.97 16.94
C CYS A 326 -8.96 -3.15 17.87
N VAL A 327 -9.68 -4.27 17.75
CA VAL A 327 -9.44 -5.49 18.56
C VAL A 327 -8.31 -6.32 17.98
N VAL A 328 -8.14 -6.29 16.66
CA VAL A 328 -7.14 -7.08 15.95
C VAL A 328 -5.70 -6.82 16.42
N PRO A 329 -5.22 -5.59 16.68
CA PRO A 329 -3.85 -5.33 17.14
C PRO A 329 -3.53 -6.13 18.39
N TRP A 330 -4.46 -6.16 19.35
CA TRP A 330 -4.27 -6.85 20.62
C TRP A 330 -4.17 -8.37 20.42
N VAL A 331 -5.00 -8.92 19.54
CA VAL A 331 -4.92 -10.34 19.13
C VAL A 331 -3.59 -10.62 18.44
N PHE A 332 -3.14 -9.75 17.53
CA PHE A 332 -1.84 -9.88 16.87
C PHE A 332 -0.68 -9.80 17.86
N PHE A 333 -0.64 -8.82 18.76
CA PHE A 333 0.43 -8.73 19.75
C PHE A 333 0.51 -9.98 20.63
N LYS A 334 -0.63 -10.56 21.02
CA LYS A 334 -0.65 -11.74 21.90
C LYS A 334 -0.35 -13.05 21.18
N TYR A 335 -0.80 -13.21 19.93
CA TYR A 335 -0.77 -14.51 19.23
C TYR A 335 0.16 -14.55 18.02
N SER A 336 0.61 -13.41 17.48
CA SER A 336 1.44 -13.37 16.26
C SER A 336 2.71 -14.18 16.37
N ARG A 337 3.40 -14.13 17.52
CA ARG A 337 4.59 -14.97 17.78
C ARG A 337 4.28 -16.45 17.66
N ARG A 338 3.14 -16.89 18.21
CA ARG A 338 2.70 -18.30 18.15
C ARG A 338 2.26 -18.70 16.74
N LEU A 339 1.56 -17.82 16.02
CA LEU A 339 1.19 -18.05 14.61
C LEU A 339 2.43 -18.16 13.72
N ARG A 340 3.39 -17.25 13.85
CA ARG A 340 4.65 -17.29 13.09
C ARG A 340 5.47 -18.53 13.45
N GLN A 341 5.52 -18.89 14.73
CA GLN A 341 6.15 -20.13 15.16
C GLN A 341 5.38 -21.37 14.72
N ARG A 342 4.15 -21.32 14.24
CA ARG A 342 3.46 -22.50 13.69
C ARG A 342 3.54 -22.56 12.16
N SER A 343 3.81 -21.44 11.51
CA SER A 343 3.99 -21.33 10.06
C SER A 343 5.25 -22.07 9.60
N PRO A 344 5.13 -23.11 8.75
CA PRO A 344 6.29 -23.78 8.16
C PRO A 344 7.11 -22.82 7.28
N PHE A 345 6.43 -21.95 6.53
CA PHE A 345 7.07 -20.98 5.64
C PHE A 345 7.84 -19.90 6.39
N ALA A 346 7.27 -19.35 7.46
CA ALA A 346 7.96 -18.33 8.25
C ALA A 346 9.16 -18.91 9.02
N ARG A 347 9.05 -20.15 9.52
CA ARG A 347 10.19 -20.86 10.15
C ARG A 347 11.32 -21.10 9.17
N PHE A 348 11.00 -21.67 8.00
CA PHE A 348 12.00 -21.95 6.98
C PHE A 348 12.69 -20.67 6.51
N SER A 349 11.92 -19.60 6.30
CA SER A 349 12.46 -18.30 5.90
C SER A 349 13.41 -17.71 6.95
N LEU A 350 13.06 -17.80 8.23
CA LEU A 350 13.92 -17.32 9.33
C LEU A 350 15.22 -18.14 9.43
N ASP A 351 15.14 -19.47 9.35
CA ASP A 351 16.30 -20.37 9.42
C ASP A 351 17.22 -20.18 8.22
N ALA A 352 16.67 -20.03 7.01
CA ALA A 352 17.43 -19.68 5.81
C ALA A 352 18.12 -18.31 5.94
N HIS A 353 17.43 -17.31 6.50
CA HIS A 353 18.01 -15.98 6.72
C HIS A 353 19.17 -16.02 7.71
N GLN A 354 19.02 -16.73 8.83
CA GLN A 354 20.08 -16.90 9.83
C GLN A 354 21.32 -17.60 9.26
N ARG A 355 21.15 -18.55 8.32
CA ARG A 355 22.25 -19.24 7.65
C ARG A 355 22.95 -18.42 6.56
N THR A 356 22.29 -17.37 6.06
CA THR A 356 22.80 -16.54 4.93
C THR A 356 23.24 -15.14 5.35
N GLN A 357 22.95 -14.70 6.58
CA GLN A 357 23.48 -13.44 7.10
C GLN A 357 24.98 -13.54 7.42
N VAL A 358 25.79 -12.86 6.61
CA VAL A 358 27.22 -12.58 6.86
C VAL A 358 27.38 -11.33 7.74
N GLU A 359 26.54 -11.16 8.77
CA GLU A 359 26.70 -10.07 9.76
C GLU A 359 27.51 -10.52 11.01
N GLN A 360 27.99 -11.77 11.01
CA GLN A 360 28.96 -12.29 11.96
C GLN A 360 30.20 -12.74 11.22
N ASP A 361 31.02 -11.77 10.82
CA ASP A 361 32.50 -11.84 10.85
C ASP A 361 33.07 -10.42 10.79
#